data_AF-A0A1Q7E475-F1
#
_entry.id   AF-A0A1Q7E475-F1
#
_cell.length_a   1.000
_cell.length_b   1.000
_cell.length_c   1.000
_cell.angle_alpha   90.00
_cell.angle_beta   90.00
_cell.angle_gamma   90.00
#
_symmetry.space_group_name_H-M   'P 1'
#
loop_
_entity.id
_entity.type
_entity.pdbx_description
1 polymer ?
#
loop_
_entity_poly.entity_id
_entity_poly.type
_entity_poly.pdbx_seq_one_letter_code
_entity_poly.pdbx_strand_id
1 'polypeptide(L)'
;MVWIISWIFAPIVTQLLVIAVNRKREYLADAMGAQFTRNPLALAGALQKIEAADAPTALISRGTAHLCICDPLGRRFTNHEGFLGDLLATHPPMAMRIARLKGMGYAQLKREGKAFP
;
A
#
# COMPACT_ATOMS: atom_id res chain seq x y z
N MET A 1 39.48 6.91 8.39
CA MET A 1 39.03 5.65 7.75
C MET A 1 37.62 5.26 8.21
N VAL A 2 37.37 4.97 9.49
CA VAL A 2 36.04 4.54 10.00
C VAL A 2 34.90 5.52 9.69
N TRP A 3 35.14 6.83 9.78
CA TRP A 3 34.16 7.88 9.49
C TRP A 3 33.68 7.90 8.02
N ILE A 4 34.56 7.58 7.07
CA ILE A 4 34.24 7.56 5.64
C ILE A 4 33.35 6.36 5.31
N ILE A 5 33.65 5.20 5.91
CA ILE A 5 32.84 3.99 5.76
C ILE A 5 31.43 4.22 6.31
N SER A 6 31.31 4.83 7.50
CA SER A 6 30.02 5.17 8.10
C SER A 6 29.20 6.12 7.21
N TRP A 7 29.82 7.15 6.64
CA TRP A 7 29.13 8.08 5.74
C TRP A 7 28.58 7.36 4.50
N ILE A 8 29.33 6.43 3.90
CA ILE A 8 28.87 5.67 2.73
C ILE A 8 27.71 4.72 3.09
N PHE A 9 27.74 4.09 4.27
CA PHE A 9 26.72 3.13 4.71
C PHE A 9 25.44 3.78 5.27
N ALA A 10 25.56 4.94 5.92
CA ALA A 10 24.44 5.66 6.52
C ALA A 10 23.23 5.85 5.57
N PRO A 11 23.37 6.34 4.31
CA PRO A 11 22.23 6.54 3.42
C PRO A 11 21.51 5.24 3.03
N ILE A 12 22.23 4.12 2.96
CA ILE A 12 21.64 2.82 2.63
C ILE A 12 20.72 2.35 3.76
N VAL A 13 21.20 2.45 5.00
CA VAL A 13 20.44 2.05 6.19
C VAL A 13 19.22 2.96 6.37
N THR A 14 19.35 4.27 6.18
CA THR A 14 18.22 5.20 6.32
C THR A 14 17.14 4.96 5.27
N GLN A 15 17.51 4.70 4.01
CA GLN A 15 16.55 4.38 2.96
C GLN A 15 15.74 3.12 3.28
N LEU A 16 16.39 2.05 3.74
CA LEU A 16 15.72 0.82 4.14
C LEU A 16 14.73 1.06 5.29
N LEU A 17 15.13 1.84 6.30
CA LEU A 17 14.26 2.20 7.42
C LEU A 17 13.06 3.03 6.96
N VAL A 18 13.26 4.03 6.10
CA VAL A 18 12.18 4.87 5.58
C VAL A 18 11.17 4.04 4.80
N ILE A 19 11.62 3.15 3.92
CA ILE A 19 10.73 2.25 3.15
C ILE A 19 9.95 1.33 4.11
N ALA A 20 10.62 0.77 5.13
CA ALA A 20 9.97 -0.10 6.11
C ALA A 20 8.92 0.65 6.95
N VAL A 21 9.22 1.87 7.39
CA VAL A 21 8.29 2.71 8.17
C VAL A 21 7.10 3.13 7.31
N ASN A 22 7.31 3.55 6.06
CA ASN A 22 6.23 3.93 5.15
C ASN A 22 5.26 2.77 4.92
N ARG A 23 5.76 1.55 4.70
CA ARG A 23 4.91 0.35 4.57
C ARG A 23 4.07 0.09 5.82
N LYS A 24 4.66 0.22 7.01
CA LYS A 24 3.94 0.07 8.28
C LYS A 24 2.85 1.13 8.45
N ARG A 25 3.13 2.38 8.08
CA ARG A 25 2.16 3.48 8.14
C ARG A 25 0.98 3.25 7.20
N GLU A 26 1.23 2.77 5.99
CA GLU A 26 0.17 2.45 5.02
C GLU A 26 -0.79 1.38 5.57
N TYR A 27 -0.25 0.29 6.14
CA TYR A 27 -1.07 -0.76 6.74
C TYR A 27 -1.87 -0.29 7.96
N LEU A 28 -1.31 0.63 8.74
CA LEU A 28 -2.01 1.23 9.87
C LEU A 28 -3.15 2.13 9.37
N ALA A 29 -2.93 2.90 8.31
CA ALA A 29 -3.97 3.70 7.67
C ALA A 29 -5.13 2.82 7.16
N ASP A 30 -4.84 1.70 6.48
CA ASP A 30 -5.85 0.73 6.05
C ASP A 30 -6.64 0.16 7.23
N ALA A 31 -5.94 -0.21 8.31
CA ALA A 31 -6.57 -0.75 9.51
C ALA A 31 -7.48 0.27 10.21
N MET A 32 -7.03 1.53 10.32
CA MET A 32 -7.86 2.61 10.88
C MET A 32 -9.05 2.93 10.00
N GLY A 33 -8.87 2.94 8.67
CA GLY A 33 -9.97 3.12 7.72
C GLY A 33 -11.03 2.02 7.86
N ALA A 34 -10.61 0.77 8.01
CA ALA A 34 -11.51 -0.35 8.29
C ALA A 34 -12.23 -0.21 9.64
N GLN A 35 -11.55 0.26 10.68
CA GLN A 35 -12.14 0.49 12.00
C GLN A 35 -13.19 1.61 11.99
N PHE A 36 -12.91 2.73 11.32
CA PHE A 36 -13.84 3.85 11.23
C PHE A 36 -15.07 3.55 10.37
N THR A 37 -14.88 2.84 9.26
CA THR A 37 -15.99 2.46 8.37
C THR A 37 -16.76 1.23 8.86
N ARG A 38 -16.18 0.45 9.78
CA ARG A 38 -16.67 -0.88 10.24
C ARG A 38 -16.96 -1.85 9.10
N ASN A 39 -16.35 -1.62 7.92
CA ASN A 39 -16.57 -2.42 6.72
C ASN A 39 -15.25 -2.70 5.98
N PRO A 40 -14.40 -3.58 6.53
CA PRO A 40 -13.13 -3.97 5.91
C PRO A 40 -13.29 -4.62 4.53
N LEU A 41 -14.38 -5.35 4.27
CA LEU A 41 -14.62 -6.02 2.97
C LEU A 41 -14.94 -5.02 1.86
N ALA A 42 -15.76 -3.99 2.15
CA ALA A 42 -16.02 -2.93 1.18
C ALA A 42 -14.75 -2.15 0.85
N LEU A 43 -13.89 -1.90 1.84
CA LEU A 43 -12.60 -1.25 1.62
C LEU A 43 -11.69 -2.11 0.73
N ALA A 44 -11.65 -3.43 0.97
CA ALA A 44 -10.91 -4.36 0.11
C ALA A 44 -11.44 -4.35 -1.34
N GLY A 45 -12.77 -4.33 -1.54
CA GLY A 45 -13.38 -4.23 -2.87
C GLY A 45 -13.10 -2.90 -3.56
N ALA A 46 -13.07 -1.79 -2.81
CA ALA A 46 -12.68 -0.48 -3.34
C ALA A 46 -11.22 -0.49 -3.83
N LEU A 47 -10.30 -1.05 -3.05
CA LEU A 47 -8.90 -1.19 -3.48
C LEU A 47 -8.75 -2.09 -4.71
N GLN A 48 -9.49 -3.19 -4.79
CA GLN A 48 -9.51 -4.03 -5.99
C GLN A 48 -10.00 -3.26 -7.23
N LYS A 49 -10.99 -2.40 -7.07
CA LYS A 49 -11.49 -1.56 -8.17
C LYS A 49 -10.46 -0.52 -8.62
N ILE A 50 -9.69 0.03 -7.67
CA ILE A 50 -8.60 0.97 -7.97
C ILE A 50 -7.44 0.23 -8.66
N GLU A 51 -7.09 -0.97 -8.20
CA GLU A 51 -6.05 -1.81 -8.83
C GLU A 51 -6.40 -2.19 -10.27
N ALA A 52 -7.68 -2.47 -10.53
CA ALA A 52 -8.18 -2.78 -11.87
C ALA A 52 -8.30 -1.55 -12.79
N ALA A 53 -8.23 -0.33 -12.25
CA ALA A 53 -8.36 0.89 -13.03
C ALA A 53 -7.02 1.26 -13.67
N ASP A 54 -6.80 0.82 -14.91
CA ASP A 54 -5.57 1.06 -15.67
C ASP A 54 -5.58 2.41 -16.44
N ALA A 55 -6.72 3.09 -16.48
CA ALA A 55 -6.85 4.34 -17.23
C ALA A 55 -6.28 5.55 -16.45
N PRO A 56 -5.36 6.34 -17.05
CA PRO A 56 -4.88 7.56 -16.42
C PRO A 56 -6.05 8.52 -16.21
N THR A 57 -6.12 9.11 -15.02
CA THR A 57 -7.22 10.03 -14.71
C THR A 57 -6.95 11.36 -15.40
N ALA A 58 -7.67 11.64 -16.49
CA ALA A 58 -7.46 12.84 -17.32
C ALA A 58 -7.66 14.17 -16.56
N LEU A 59 -8.37 14.14 -15.43
CA LEU A 59 -8.73 15.33 -14.65
C LEU A 59 -7.70 15.73 -13.57
N ILE A 60 -6.68 14.91 -13.31
CA ILE A 60 -5.77 15.12 -12.17
C ILE A 60 -4.47 15.75 -12.65
N SER A 61 -4.18 16.96 -12.16
CA SER A 61 -2.90 17.63 -12.38
C SER A 61 -1.78 16.89 -11.65
N ARG A 62 -0.55 16.93 -12.20
CA ARG A 62 0.64 16.39 -11.54
C ARG A 62 0.86 16.96 -10.13
N GLY A 63 0.44 18.20 -9.91
CA GLY A 63 0.55 18.87 -8.61
C GLY A 63 -0.31 18.22 -7.52
N THR A 64 -1.43 17.59 -7.86
CA THR A 64 -2.33 16.94 -6.90
C THR A 64 -2.16 15.42 -6.84
N ALA A 65 -1.27 14.85 -7.67
CA ALA A 65 -1.03 13.42 -7.73
C ALA A 65 -0.59 12.81 -6.38
N HIS A 66 0.10 13.58 -5.54
CA HIS A 66 0.54 13.16 -4.21
C HIS A 66 -0.62 13.00 -3.19
N LEU A 67 -1.82 13.51 -3.50
CA LEU A 67 -3.02 13.34 -2.70
C LEU A 67 -3.80 12.07 -3.05
N CYS A 68 -3.45 11.43 -4.17
CA CYS A 68 -4.15 10.25 -4.66
C CYS A 68 -3.64 8.99 -3.95
N ILE A 69 -4.56 8.05 -3.71
CA ILE A 69 -4.25 6.75 -3.10
C ILE A 69 -3.35 5.91 -4.01
N CYS A 70 -3.47 6.09 -5.33
CA CYS A 70 -2.66 5.46 -6.36
C CYS A 70 -2.19 6.51 -7.36
N ASP A 71 -1.09 6.25 -8.05
CA ASP A 71 -0.52 7.18 -9.02
C ASP A 71 -1.53 7.45 -10.16
N PRO A 72 -2.12 8.67 -10.23
CA PRO A 72 -3.20 8.96 -11.17
C PRO A 72 -2.68 9.19 -12.59
N LEU A 73 -1.36 9.36 -12.77
CA LEU A 73 -0.72 9.66 -14.05
C LEU A 73 -0.46 8.40 -14.88
N GLY A 74 -1.07 7.27 -14.51
CA GLY A 74 -0.93 6.01 -15.24
C GLY A 74 0.48 5.47 -15.18
N ARG A 75 1.17 5.64 -14.04
CA ARG A 75 2.46 5.00 -13.86
C ARG A 75 2.20 3.52 -13.65
N ARG A 76 2.44 2.75 -14.71
CA ARG A 76 2.71 1.31 -14.65
C ARG A 76 3.69 1.02 -13.50
N PHE A 77 3.17 0.77 -12.31
CA PHE A 77 3.66 -0.31 -11.48
C PHE A 77 2.87 -1.58 -11.80
N THR A 78 2.41 -1.71 -13.04
CA THR A 78 2.02 -2.98 -13.62
C THR A 78 3.29 -3.67 -14.12
N ASN A 79 3.54 -4.87 -13.58
CA ASN A 79 4.20 -5.97 -14.28
C ASN A 79 5.73 -5.98 -14.33
N HIS A 80 6.43 -5.66 -13.24
CA HIS A 80 7.72 -6.30 -13.02
C HIS A 80 7.68 -7.08 -11.71
N GLU A 81 7.21 -8.33 -11.83
CA GLU A 81 7.27 -9.42 -10.86
C GLU A 81 8.73 -9.77 -10.50
N GLY A 82 9.46 -8.80 -9.96
CA GLY A 82 10.81 -8.98 -9.48
C GLY A 82 10.87 -8.62 -8.01
N PHE A 83 11.52 -9.48 -7.22
CA PHE A 83 11.91 -9.21 -5.84
C PHE A 83 12.55 -7.81 -5.66
N LEU A 84 13.22 -7.30 -6.69
CA LEU A 84 13.84 -5.97 -6.72
C LEU A 84 12.84 -4.81 -6.88
N GLY A 85 11.75 -4.98 -7.64
CA GLY A 85 10.71 -3.97 -7.80
C GLY A 85 9.90 -3.79 -6.51
N ASP A 86 9.61 -4.91 -5.85
CA ASP A 86 8.97 -4.95 -4.53
C ASP A 86 9.86 -4.44 -3.40
N LEU A 87 11.19 -4.39 -3.58
CA LEU A 87 12.11 -3.78 -2.61
C LEU A 87 12.24 -2.26 -2.79
N LEU A 88 12.10 -1.77 -4.03
CA LEU A 88 12.20 -0.35 -4.37
C LEU A 88 10.85 0.38 -4.37
N ALA A 89 9.73 -0.34 -4.30
CA ALA A 89 8.42 0.26 -4.16
C ALA A 89 8.30 1.02 -2.82
N THR A 90 7.93 2.30 -2.90
CA THR A 90 7.71 3.19 -1.75
C THR A 90 6.45 2.83 -0.95
N HIS A 91 5.52 2.09 -1.57
CA HIS A 91 4.30 1.56 -0.95
C HIS A 91 4.29 0.02 -1.01
N PRO A 92 3.61 -0.66 -0.07
CA PRO A 92 3.43 -2.09 -0.13
C PRO A 92 2.56 -2.48 -1.35
N PRO A 93 2.78 -3.67 -1.93
CA PRO A 93 1.97 -4.12 -3.06
C PRO A 93 0.48 -4.17 -2.70
N MET A 94 -0.37 -3.75 -3.64
CA MET A 94 -1.81 -3.60 -3.42
C MET A 94 -2.48 -4.92 -3.00
N ALA A 95 -2.08 -6.03 -3.63
CA ALA A 95 -2.54 -7.38 -3.29
C ALA A 95 -2.36 -7.71 -1.79
N MET A 96 -1.25 -7.33 -1.17
CA MET A 96 -1.00 -7.57 0.26
C MET A 96 -1.93 -6.75 1.16
N ARG A 97 -2.26 -5.52 0.75
CA ARG A 97 -3.23 -4.67 1.46
C ARG A 97 -4.62 -5.27 1.39
N ILE A 98 -5.06 -5.70 0.20
CA ILE A 98 -6.35 -6.34 -0.03
C ILE A 98 -6.45 -7.63 0.80
N ALA A 99 -5.42 -8.48 0.80
CA ALA A 99 -5.40 -9.71 1.58
C ALA A 99 -5.55 -9.45 3.08
N ARG A 100 -4.85 -8.44 3.62
CA ARG A 100 -4.95 -8.05 5.03
C ARG A 100 -6.34 -7.52 5.38
N LEU A 101 -6.94 -6.67 4.54
CA LEU A 101 -8.30 -6.16 4.75
C LEU A 101 -9.36 -7.26 4.67
N LYS A 102 -9.24 -8.19 3.71
CA LYS A 102 -10.11 -9.38 3.66
C LYS A 102 -9.98 -10.22 4.93
N GLY A 103 -8.75 -10.44 5.40
CA GLY A 103 -8.48 -11.12 6.67
C GLY A 103 -9.17 -10.45 7.87
N MET A 104 -9.13 -9.11 7.95
CA MET A 104 -9.86 -8.35 8.98
C MET A 104 -11.37 -8.53 8.87
N GLY A 105 -11.92 -8.51 7.64
CA GLY A 105 -13.35 -8.71 7.41
C GLY A 105 -13.83 -10.11 7.75
N TYR A 106 -13.07 -11.14 7.37
CA TYR A 106 -13.35 -12.51 7.76
C TYR A 106 -13.28 -12.70 9.28
N ALA A 107 -12.30 -12.09 9.96
CA ALA A 107 -12.23 -12.11 11.42
C ALA A 107 -13.44 -11.41 12.08
N GLN A 108 -13.93 -10.32 11.49
CA GLN A 108 -15.13 -9.62 11.96
C GLN A 108 -16.39 -10.47 11.75
N LEU A 109 -16.59 -11.06 10.56
CA LEU A 109 -17.72 -11.96 10.28
C LEU A 109 -17.74 -13.16 11.23
N LYS A 110 -16.56 -13.73 11.53
CA LYS A 110 -16.42 -14.82 12.51
C LYS A 110 -16.87 -14.40 13.91
N ARG A 111 -16.57 -13.17 14.33
CA ARG A 111 -17.02 -12.62 15.63
C ARG A 111 -18.53 -12.37 15.64
N GLU A 112 -19.11 -12.00 14.51
CA GLU A 112 -20.55 -11.74 14.35
C GLU A 112 -21.38 -13.01 14.10
N GLY A 113 -20.75 -14.19 13.96
CA GLY A 113 -21.44 -15.45 13.68
C GLY A 113 -22.09 -15.53 12.29
N LYS A 114 -21.69 -14.66 11.35
CA LYS A 114 -22.23 -14.63 9.98
C LYS A 114 -21.47 -15.58 9.05
N ALA A 115 -22.16 -16.12 8.06
CA ALA A 115 -21.57 -16.95 7.02
C ALA A 115 -20.55 -16.17 6.17
N PHE A 116 -19.49 -16.85 5.75
CA PHE A 116 -18.48 -16.29 4.85
C PHE A 116 -19.03 -16.25 3.42
N PRO A 117 -18.83 -15.13 2.70
CA PRO A 117 -19.10 -15.07 1.25
C PRO A 117 -18.03 -15.81 0.45
#